data_AF-A0A1R1FRG8-F1
#
_entry.id   AF-A0A1R1FRG8-F1
#
_cell.length_a   1.000
_cell.length_b   1.000
_cell.length_c   1.000
_cell.angle_alpha   90.00
_cell.angle_beta   90.00
_cell.angle_gamma   90.00
#
_symmetry.space_group_name_H-M   'P 1'
#
loop_
_entity.id
_entity.type
_entity.pdbx_description
1 polymer ?
#
loop_
_entity_poly.entity_id
_entity_poly.type
_entity_poly.pdbx_seq_one_letter_code
_entity_poly.pdbx_strand_id
1 'polypeptide(L)'
;MNNWNAYHYFEQSLGPFRNLSSLSADEAETVTQKIRLQGRNFASRRPADYMTIRRTLEQRAYEQFVAKGGKPVQSYPHYLTLGACEWLLSWYSEPDHVIIPWGDLPVEVVSFTYGDLFPTMRFDDAKPYRKQIYTKDEIMEVIQFYGWPQEWNRKGDKGPEQYIEVQVWDERIIQSCTRD
;
A
#
# COMPACT_ATOMS: atom_id res chain seq x y z
N MET A 1 3.15 -13.94 18.81
CA MET A 1 3.72 -14.34 17.52
C MET A 1 3.48 -13.18 16.57
N ASN A 2 4.54 -12.50 16.14
CA ASN A 2 4.42 -11.34 15.25
C ASN A 2 3.92 -11.85 13.89
N ASN A 3 2.73 -11.41 13.47
CA ASN A 3 2.13 -11.85 12.23
C ASN A 3 2.69 -10.99 11.08
N TRP A 4 3.79 -11.45 10.49
CA TRP A 4 4.47 -10.80 9.37
C TRP A 4 3.77 -10.98 8.02
N ASN A 5 2.57 -11.55 7.98
CA ASN A 5 1.84 -11.73 6.73
C ASN A 5 1.38 -10.39 6.16
N ALA A 6 1.29 -10.29 4.83
CA ALA A 6 0.74 -9.11 4.16
C ALA A 6 -0.75 -9.28 3.89
N TYR A 7 -1.52 -8.21 4.07
CA TYR A 7 -2.98 -8.17 3.96
C TYR A 7 -3.42 -7.17 2.90
N HIS A 8 -4.13 -7.63 1.88
CA HIS A 8 -4.80 -6.77 0.91
C HIS A 8 -6.28 -6.69 1.24
N TYR A 9 -6.82 -5.49 1.46
CA TYR A 9 -8.23 -5.26 1.74
C TYR A 9 -8.95 -4.71 0.52
N PHE A 10 -10.14 -5.24 0.23
CA PHE A 10 -10.91 -4.88 -0.96
C PHE A 10 -12.42 -4.96 -0.74
N GLU A 11 -13.18 -4.39 -1.67
CA GLU A 11 -14.64 -4.54 -1.74
C GLU A 11 -14.97 -5.89 -2.38
N GLN A 12 -15.62 -6.79 -1.64
CA GLN A 12 -15.86 -8.17 -2.03
C GLN A 12 -16.49 -8.28 -3.42
N SER A 13 -17.48 -7.42 -3.71
CA SER A 13 -18.20 -7.39 -4.99
C SER A 13 -17.34 -7.00 -6.21
N LEU A 14 -16.15 -6.42 -6.01
CA LEU A 14 -15.23 -6.02 -7.08
C LEU A 14 -14.05 -6.98 -7.27
N GLY A 15 -13.78 -7.81 -6.26
CA GLY A 15 -12.61 -8.68 -6.18
C GLY A 15 -11.31 -7.93 -5.81
N PRO A 16 -10.25 -8.68 -5.48
CA PRO A 16 -9.00 -8.11 -4.99
C PRO A 16 -8.14 -7.50 -6.11
N PHE A 17 -7.15 -6.70 -5.72
CA PHE A 17 -6.05 -6.19 -6.55
C PHE A 17 -6.44 -5.38 -7.80
N ARG A 18 -7.59 -4.69 -7.75
CA ARG A 18 -7.96 -3.67 -8.73
C ARG A 18 -7.09 -2.43 -8.54
N ASN A 19 -6.22 -2.13 -9.50
CA ASN A 19 -5.20 -1.09 -9.35
C ASN A 19 -5.37 0.01 -10.41
N LEU A 20 -5.62 1.26 -9.99
CA LEU A 20 -5.77 2.38 -10.93
C LEU A 20 -4.48 2.69 -11.71
N SER A 21 -3.30 2.35 -11.17
CA SER A 21 -2.02 2.59 -11.86
C SER A 21 -1.73 1.57 -12.97
N SER A 22 -2.47 0.46 -13.04
CA SER A 22 -2.38 -0.46 -14.18
C SER A 22 -3.15 0.03 -15.41
N LEU A 23 -3.96 1.08 -15.27
CA LEU A 23 -4.80 1.63 -16.33
C LEU A 23 -4.10 2.79 -17.05
N SER A 24 -4.49 3.00 -18.31
CA SER A 24 -4.14 4.24 -19.02
C SER A 24 -4.70 5.48 -18.32
N ALA A 25 -4.23 6.68 -18.69
CA ALA A 25 -4.73 7.92 -18.09
C ALA A 25 -6.25 8.09 -18.27
N ASP A 26 -6.77 7.82 -19.47
CA ASP A 26 -8.18 7.99 -19.80
C ASP A 26 -9.08 6.96 -19.10
N GLU A 27 -8.62 5.71 -19.01
CA GLU A 27 -9.32 4.66 -18.28
C GLU A 27 -9.32 4.94 -16.77
N ALA A 28 -8.17 5.34 -16.21
CA ALA A 28 -8.07 5.69 -14.79
C ALA A 28 -8.99 6.88 -14.44
N GLU A 29 -9.06 7.89 -15.30
CA GLU A 29 -9.97 9.02 -15.13
C GLU A 29 -11.44 8.56 -15.18
N THR A 30 -11.79 7.73 -16.16
CA THR A 30 -13.15 7.16 -16.30
C THR A 30 -13.56 6.38 -15.05
N VAL A 31 -12.67 5.52 -14.53
CA VAL A 31 -12.93 4.74 -13.31
C VAL A 31 -13.01 5.66 -12.09
N THR A 32 -12.13 6.65 -11.98
CA THR A 32 -12.13 7.62 -10.86
C THR A 32 -13.43 8.42 -10.82
N GLN A 33 -13.93 8.88 -11.98
CA GLN A 33 -15.22 9.58 -12.07
C GLN A 33 -16.39 8.68 -11.66
N LYS A 34 -16.41 7.40 -12.07
CA LYS A 34 -17.42 6.44 -11.62
C LYS A 34 -17.40 6.25 -10.09
N ILE A 35 -16.22 6.10 -9.50
CA ILE A 35 -16.07 5.94 -8.04
C ILE A 35 -16.57 7.19 -7.30
N ARG A 36 -16.26 8.40 -7.80
CA ARG A 36 -16.76 9.66 -7.25
C ARG A 36 -18.29 9.74 -7.30
N LEU A 37 -18.88 9.44 -8.46
CA LEU A 37 -20.33 9.49 -8.66
C LEU A 37 -21.09 8.48 -7.79
N GLN A 38 -20.51 7.30 -7.56
CA GLN A 38 -21.12 6.30 -6.67
C GLN A 38 -21.13 6.76 -5.21
N GLY A 39 -20.10 7.49 -4.75
CA GLY A 39 -20.08 8.10 -3.41
C GLY A 39 -19.99 7.11 -2.23
N ARG A 40 -19.82 5.80 -2.50
CA ARG A 40 -20.06 4.74 -1.49
C ARG A 40 -18.92 4.52 -0.50
N ASN A 41 -17.68 4.80 -0.88
CA ASN A 41 -16.50 4.39 -0.12
C ASN A 41 -15.49 5.54 0.04
N PHE A 42 -14.42 5.30 0.82
CA PHE A 42 -13.37 6.31 1.06
C PHE A 42 -12.74 6.82 -0.25
N ALA A 43 -12.64 5.97 -1.27
CA ALA A 43 -12.05 6.34 -2.56
C ALA A 43 -12.85 7.39 -3.34
N SER A 44 -14.17 7.54 -3.08
CA SER A 44 -15.00 8.58 -3.70
C SER A 44 -14.62 10.00 -3.30
N ARG A 45 -13.89 10.16 -2.19
CA ARG A 45 -13.46 11.46 -1.64
C ARG A 45 -12.10 11.92 -2.16
N ARG A 46 -11.47 11.16 -3.07
CA ARG A 46 -10.13 11.47 -3.59
C ARG A 46 -10.14 12.70 -4.51
N PRO A 47 -9.16 13.62 -4.36
CA PRO A 47 -9.09 14.85 -5.15
C PRO A 47 -8.80 14.59 -6.63
N ALA A 48 -9.09 15.57 -7.49
CA ALA A 48 -8.94 15.48 -8.96
C ALA A 48 -7.53 15.04 -9.40
N ASP A 49 -6.51 15.55 -8.73
CA ASP A 49 -5.09 15.30 -9.00
C ASP A 49 -4.54 14.00 -8.39
N TYR A 50 -5.40 13.18 -7.76
CA TYR A 50 -4.99 11.97 -7.04
C TYR A 50 -4.10 11.04 -7.89
N MET A 51 -4.48 10.75 -9.14
CA MET A 51 -3.71 9.83 -9.99
C MET A 51 -2.36 10.42 -10.42
N THR A 52 -2.30 11.73 -10.67
CA THR A 52 -1.06 12.43 -10.98
C THR A 52 -0.08 12.36 -9.81
N ILE A 53 -0.57 12.64 -8.60
CA ILE A 53 0.22 12.52 -7.36
C ILE A 53 0.66 11.07 -7.16
N ARG A 54 -0.28 10.11 -7.28
CA ARG A 54 0.01 8.68 -7.08
C ARG A 54 1.16 8.21 -7.95
N ARG A 55 1.09 8.44 -9.26
CA ARG A 55 2.13 8.02 -10.21
C ARG A 55 3.48 8.67 -9.92
N THR A 56 3.48 9.93 -9.48
CA THR A 56 4.72 10.63 -9.06
C THR A 56 5.35 9.97 -7.83
N LEU A 57 4.52 9.62 -6.83
CA LEU A 57 5.01 8.95 -5.62
C LEU A 57 5.46 7.51 -5.89
N GLU A 58 4.74 6.78 -6.73
CA GLU A 58 5.11 5.43 -7.19
C GLU A 58 6.45 5.43 -7.92
N GLN A 59 6.67 6.39 -8.83
CA GLN A 59 7.94 6.53 -9.53
C GLN A 59 9.09 6.79 -8.55
N ARG A 60 8.90 7.69 -7.57
CA ARG A 60 9.90 7.94 -6.52
C ARG A 60 10.16 6.70 -5.66
N ALA A 61 9.10 5.93 -5.34
CA ALA A 61 9.22 4.71 -4.59
C ALA A 61 10.02 3.65 -5.35
N TYR A 62 9.71 3.48 -6.65
CA TYR A 62 10.42 2.60 -7.56
C TYR A 62 11.91 2.93 -7.62
N GLU A 63 12.26 4.21 -7.83
CA GLU A 63 13.65 4.68 -7.91
C GLU A 63 14.42 4.42 -6.62
N GLN A 64 13.83 4.71 -5.46
CA GLN A 64 14.45 4.42 -4.17
C GLN A 64 14.63 2.92 -3.95
N PHE A 65 13.64 2.10 -4.33
CA PHE A 65 13.73 0.66 -4.17
C PHE A 65 14.84 0.06 -5.06
N VAL A 66 14.91 0.47 -6.33
CA VAL A 66 15.98 0.07 -7.26
C VAL A 66 17.36 0.50 -6.74
N ALA A 67 17.48 1.72 -6.21
CA ALA A 67 18.73 2.20 -5.62
C ALA A 67 19.20 1.36 -4.42
N LYS A 68 18.29 0.66 -3.75
CA LYS A 68 18.55 -0.27 -2.65
C LYS A 68 18.73 -1.73 -3.11
N GLY A 69 18.84 -1.98 -4.42
CA GLY A 69 19.04 -3.30 -5.00
C GLY A 69 17.76 -4.06 -5.35
N GLY A 70 16.59 -3.45 -5.15
CA GLY A 70 15.31 -4.00 -5.60
C GLY A 70 15.27 -4.19 -7.11
N LYS A 71 14.51 -5.18 -7.54
CA LYS A 71 14.31 -5.61 -8.94
C LYS A 71 12.82 -5.62 -9.30
N PRO A 72 12.11 -4.50 -9.14
CA PRO A 72 10.70 -4.40 -9.49
C PRO A 72 10.46 -4.82 -10.96
N VAL A 73 9.42 -5.62 -11.19
CA VAL A 73 9.07 -6.15 -12.52
C VAL A 73 8.14 -5.19 -13.26
N GLN A 74 7.31 -4.44 -12.53
CA GLN A 74 6.38 -3.45 -13.05
C GLN A 74 6.68 -2.06 -12.46
N SER A 75 6.17 -1.02 -13.12
CA SER A 75 6.37 0.39 -12.74
C SER A 75 5.43 0.88 -11.63
N TYR A 76 4.51 0.03 -11.16
CA TYR A 76 3.61 0.33 -10.05
C TYR A 76 3.51 -0.89 -9.12
N PRO A 77 3.31 -0.68 -7.81
CA PRO A 77 3.14 -1.77 -6.89
C PRO A 77 1.66 -2.12 -6.69
N HIS A 78 1.43 -3.33 -6.20
CA HIS A 78 0.22 -3.69 -5.47
C HIS A 78 0.40 -3.40 -3.99
N TYR A 79 -0.64 -2.87 -3.39
CA TYR A 79 -0.60 -2.32 -2.04
C TYR A 79 -1.25 -3.27 -1.05
N LEU A 80 -0.52 -3.59 0.01
CA LEU A 80 -0.98 -4.39 1.14
C LEU A 80 -0.53 -3.72 2.43
N THR A 81 -0.97 -4.24 3.57
CA THR A 81 -0.45 -3.88 4.89
C THR A 81 0.36 -5.02 5.46
N LEU A 82 1.44 -4.73 6.18
CA LEU A 82 2.18 -5.74 6.93
C LEU A 82 1.47 -5.94 8.26
N GLY A 83 0.97 -7.15 8.52
CA GLY A 83 0.05 -7.41 9.63
C GLY A 83 -1.34 -6.84 9.38
N ALA A 84 -2.34 -7.34 10.11
CA ALA A 84 -3.72 -6.92 9.93
C ALA A 84 -3.96 -5.46 10.38
N CYS A 85 -4.77 -4.72 9.63
CA CYS A 85 -5.25 -3.37 9.94
C CYS A 85 -6.77 -3.30 9.81
N GLU A 86 -7.50 -3.56 10.90
CA GLU A 86 -8.98 -3.55 10.91
C GLU A 86 -9.59 -2.22 10.47
N TRP A 87 -8.87 -1.11 10.69
CA TRP A 87 -9.34 0.22 10.27
C TRP A 87 -9.59 0.30 8.76
N LEU A 88 -8.80 -0.41 7.94
CA LEU A 88 -9.00 -0.41 6.49
C LEU A 88 -10.26 -1.14 6.04
N LEU A 89 -10.82 -2.03 6.86
CA LEU A 89 -12.12 -2.66 6.56
C LEU A 89 -13.24 -1.61 6.49
N SER A 90 -13.14 -0.53 7.27
CA SER A 90 -14.13 0.57 7.26
C SER A 90 -14.17 1.36 5.95
N TRP A 91 -13.21 1.12 5.04
CA TRP A 91 -13.18 1.80 3.74
C TRP A 91 -14.15 1.18 2.73
N TYR A 92 -14.72 0.00 3.01
CA TYR A 92 -15.55 -0.77 2.10
C TYR A 92 -16.95 -1.04 2.67
N SER A 93 -17.92 -1.29 1.80
CA SER A 93 -19.29 -1.64 2.23
C SER A 93 -19.36 -3.11 2.65
N GLU A 94 -18.84 -3.99 1.81
CA GLU A 94 -18.68 -5.42 2.06
C GLU A 94 -17.18 -5.75 1.98
N PRO A 95 -16.42 -5.55 3.08
CA PRO A 95 -14.99 -5.74 3.06
C PRO A 95 -14.61 -7.23 3.00
N ASP A 96 -13.58 -7.54 2.24
CA ASP A 96 -12.90 -8.83 2.26
C ASP A 96 -11.37 -8.63 2.20
N HIS A 97 -10.59 -9.69 2.40
CA HIS A 97 -9.14 -9.62 2.39
C HIS A 97 -8.43 -10.87 1.87
N VAL A 98 -7.27 -10.65 1.24
CA VAL A 98 -6.32 -11.68 0.86
C VAL A 98 -5.11 -11.60 1.79
N ILE A 99 -4.59 -12.76 2.17
CA ILE A 99 -3.38 -12.89 3.01
C ILE A 99 -2.26 -13.51 2.19
N ILE A 100 -1.10 -12.86 2.16
CA ILE A 100 0.13 -13.41 1.58
C ILE A 100 1.11 -13.71 2.72
N PRO A 101 1.55 -14.96 2.90
CA PRO A 101 2.53 -15.30 3.92
C PRO A 101 3.83 -14.51 3.74
N TRP A 102 4.46 -14.11 4.85
CA TRP A 102 5.76 -13.40 4.82
C TRP A 102 6.83 -14.14 4.00
N GLY A 103 6.85 -15.47 4.08
CA GLY A 103 7.80 -16.32 3.35
C GLY A 103 7.62 -16.27 1.84
N ASP A 104 6.41 -15.95 1.36
CA ASP A 104 6.04 -15.91 -0.05
C ASP A 104 6.25 -14.52 -0.68
N LEU A 105 6.76 -13.56 0.08
CA LEU A 105 7.13 -12.22 -0.36
C LEU A 105 8.63 -12.16 -0.67
N PRO A 106 9.06 -12.19 -1.95
CA PRO A 106 10.47 -12.20 -2.31
C PRO A 106 11.11 -10.83 -2.08
N VAL A 107 12.28 -10.83 -1.44
CA VAL A 107 13.02 -9.59 -1.07
C VAL A 107 13.31 -8.67 -2.25
N GLU A 108 13.49 -9.26 -3.43
CA GLU A 108 13.87 -8.54 -4.65
C GLU A 108 12.73 -7.72 -5.24
N VAL A 109 11.47 -8.04 -4.93
CA VAL A 109 10.31 -7.40 -5.59
C VAL A 109 9.30 -6.83 -4.59
N VAL A 110 9.68 -6.75 -3.31
CA VAL A 110 8.82 -6.24 -2.25
C VAL A 110 9.55 -5.15 -1.47
N SER A 111 8.90 -4.00 -1.37
CA SER A 111 9.37 -2.88 -0.56
C SER A 111 8.29 -2.41 0.43
N PHE A 112 8.67 -1.50 1.31
CA PHE A 112 7.80 -1.07 2.41
C PHE A 112 7.89 0.43 2.64
N THR A 113 6.82 1.01 3.17
CA THR A 113 6.84 2.32 3.83
C THR A 113 6.32 2.19 5.25
N TYR A 114 6.90 2.95 6.16
CA TYR A 114 6.40 3.04 7.54
C TYR A 114 5.22 4.01 7.62
N GLY A 115 4.05 3.53 7.17
CA GLY A 115 2.87 4.34 6.87
C GLY A 115 2.41 4.15 5.42
N ASP A 116 1.20 4.65 5.12
CA ASP A 116 0.71 4.82 3.74
C ASP A 116 1.70 5.65 2.91
N LEU A 117 1.92 5.30 1.64
CA LEU A 117 2.89 5.97 0.76
C LEU A 117 2.62 7.48 0.66
N PHE A 118 1.35 7.89 0.59
CA PHE A 118 0.98 9.30 0.43
C PHE A 118 1.50 10.19 1.56
N PRO A 119 1.08 9.99 2.82
CA PRO A 119 1.61 10.77 3.93
C PRO A 119 3.08 10.49 4.17
N THR A 120 3.58 9.26 3.99
CA THR A 120 5.01 8.96 4.22
C THR A 120 5.91 9.81 3.34
N MET A 121 5.53 10.03 2.07
CA MET A 121 6.35 10.79 1.12
C MET A 121 6.11 12.31 1.13
N ARG A 122 5.01 12.78 1.75
CA ARG A 122 4.56 14.19 1.66
C ARG A 122 4.41 14.91 2.99
N PHE A 123 4.19 14.19 4.09
CA PHE A 123 4.02 14.78 5.40
C PHE A 123 5.38 15.23 5.94
N ASP A 124 5.48 16.49 6.37
CA ASP A 124 6.74 17.13 6.75
C ASP A 124 6.78 17.38 8.26
N ASP A 125 7.10 16.33 9.00
CA ASP A 125 7.23 16.35 10.47
C ASP A 125 8.64 15.96 10.95
N ALA A 126 9.60 15.93 10.02
CA ALA A 126 11.00 15.57 10.24
C ALA A 126 11.22 14.20 10.91
N LYS A 127 10.20 13.33 11.00
CA LYS A 127 10.38 12.00 11.58
C LYS A 127 11.35 11.18 10.69
N PRO A 128 12.34 10.47 11.27
CA PRO A 128 13.40 9.83 10.49
C PRO A 128 12.90 8.78 9.50
N TYR A 129 11.72 8.21 9.75
CA TYR A 129 11.13 7.20 8.90
C TYR A 129 10.33 7.74 7.69
N ARG A 130 10.19 9.07 7.56
CA ARG A 130 9.51 9.71 6.43
C ARG A 130 10.34 9.67 5.16
N LYS A 131 9.67 9.76 4.02
CA LYS A 131 10.28 9.94 2.69
C LYS A 131 11.24 8.80 2.28
N GLN A 132 11.18 7.66 2.96
CA GLN A 132 12.03 6.50 2.78
C GLN A 132 11.21 5.31 2.27
N ILE A 133 11.79 4.55 1.35
CA ILE A 133 11.40 3.17 1.04
C ILE A 133 12.31 2.22 1.78
N TYR A 134 11.76 1.14 2.33
CA TYR A 134 12.51 0.10 3.03
C TYR A 134 12.50 -1.22 2.28
N THR A 135 13.62 -1.93 2.34
CA THR A 135 13.69 -3.35 2.00
C THR A 135 13.11 -4.20 3.13
N LYS A 136 13.01 -5.52 2.89
CA LYS A 136 12.52 -6.48 3.89
C LYS A 136 13.36 -6.50 5.17
N ASP A 137 14.68 -6.39 5.05
CA ASP A 137 15.57 -6.38 6.22
C ASP A 137 15.45 -5.03 6.96
N GLU A 138 15.47 -3.92 6.22
CA GLU A 138 15.37 -2.58 6.83
C GLU A 138 14.03 -2.36 7.56
N ILE A 139 12.90 -2.84 7.00
CA ILE A 139 11.60 -2.65 7.68
C ILE A 139 11.53 -3.40 9.01
N MET A 140 12.22 -4.54 9.14
CA MET A 140 12.31 -5.26 10.41
C MET A 140 13.03 -4.44 11.48
N GLU A 141 14.11 -3.75 11.10
CA GLU A 141 14.84 -2.85 12.01
C GLU A 141 14.01 -1.62 12.39
N VAL A 142 13.31 -1.02 11.42
CA VAL A 142 12.41 0.12 11.65
C VAL A 142 11.30 -0.27 12.63
N ILE A 143 10.69 -1.44 12.45
CA ILE A 143 9.68 -1.97 13.38
C ILE A 143 10.28 -2.21 14.77
N GLN A 144 11.49 -2.76 14.84
CA GLN A 144 12.15 -3.00 16.11
C GLN A 144 12.40 -1.69 16.88
N PHE A 145 12.74 -0.61 16.18
CA PHE A 145 13.05 0.68 16.80
C PHE A 145 11.80 1.52 17.13
N TYR A 146 10.82 1.58 16.22
CA TYR A 146 9.64 2.46 16.33
C TYR A 146 8.35 1.74 16.73
N GLY A 147 8.33 0.40 16.71
CA GLY A 147 7.15 -0.41 16.95
C GLY A 147 6.22 -0.52 15.74
N TRP A 148 5.05 -1.15 15.93
CA TRP A 148 4.02 -1.26 14.90
C TRP A 148 3.03 -0.10 14.98
N PRO A 149 2.83 0.70 13.92
CA PRO A 149 1.80 1.75 13.88
C PRO A 149 0.41 1.25 14.26
N GLN A 150 0.08 0.01 13.89
CA GLN A 150 -1.17 -0.68 14.24
C GLN A 150 -1.35 -0.86 15.76
N GLU A 151 -0.28 -0.85 16.54
CA GLU A 151 -0.29 -0.97 17.99
C GLU A 151 -0.26 0.40 18.66
N TRP A 152 0.76 1.22 18.36
CA TRP A 152 0.98 2.48 19.08
C TRP A 152 0.14 3.66 18.55
N ASN A 153 -0.37 3.58 17.32
CA ASN A 153 -1.21 4.59 16.65
C ASN A 153 -2.49 4.00 16.01
N ARG A 154 -3.08 2.97 16.61
CA ARG A 154 -4.29 2.31 16.06
C ARG A 154 -5.42 3.28 15.70
N LYS A 155 -5.58 4.37 16.45
CA LYS A 155 -6.61 5.40 16.25
C LYS A 155 -6.21 6.51 15.27
N GLY A 156 -4.95 6.59 14.86
CA GLY A 156 -4.45 7.63 13.95
C GLY A 156 -4.36 9.03 14.57
N ASP A 157 -4.38 9.13 15.90
CA ASP A 157 -4.37 10.39 16.64
C ASP A 157 -2.95 10.95 16.88
N LYS A 158 -1.90 10.16 16.60
CA LYS A 158 -0.48 10.53 16.82
C LYS A 158 0.31 10.79 15.53
N GLY A 159 -0.38 10.83 14.39
CA GLY A 159 0.21 10.98 13.07
C GLY A 159 -0.53 10.16 12.01
N PRO A 160 -0.16 10.34 10.73
CA PRO A 160 -0.84 9.69 9.61
C PRO A 160 -0.55 8.18 9.46
N GLU A 161 0.50 7.66 10.10
CA GLU A 161 0.87 6.24 10.06
C GLU A 161 -0.02 5.39 10.97
N GLN A 162 -0.92 4.62 10.39
CA GLN A 162 -1.76 3.66 11.13
C GLN A 162 -1.43 2.20 10.82
N TYR A 163 -0.59 1.97 9.81
CA TYR A 163 -0.12 0.67 9.38
C TYR A 163 1.23 0.78 8.67
N ILE A 164 1.89 -0.34 8.46
CA ILE A 164 3.07 -0.44 7.57
C ILE A 164 2.57 -0.91 6.21
N GLU A 165 2.89 -0.17 5.16
CA GLU A 165 2.48 -0.50 3.80
C GLU A 165 3.52 -1.45 3.17
N VAL A 166 3.02 -2.45 2.46
CA VAL A 166 3.79 -3.37 1.63
C VAL A 166 3.50 -3.05 0.17
N GLN A 167 4.55 -2.94 -0.62
CA GLN A 167 4.51 -2.63 -2.05
C GLN A 167 5.07 -3.83 -2.81
N VAL A 168 4.20 -4.56 -3.51
CA VAL A 168 4.57 -5.74 -4.31
C VAL A 168 4.70 -5.35 -5.77
N TRP A 169 5.92 -5.41 -6.30
CA TRP A 169 6.28 -4.95 -7.63
C TRP A 169 6.31 -6.06 -8.69
N ASP A 170 5.63 -7.17 -8.42
CA ASP A 170 5.51 -8.30 -9.35
C ASP A 170 4.10 -8.86 -9.33
N GLU A 171 3.39 -8.67 -10.45
CA GLU A 171 2.02 -9.15 -10.67
C GLU A 171 1.87 -10.67 -10.46
N ARG A 172 2.93 -11.45 -10.69
CA ARG A 172 2.86 -12.92 -10.59
C ARG A 172 2.58 -13.40 -9.18
N ILE A 173 3.04 -12.66 -8.17
CA ILE A 173 2.77 -12.92 -6.74
C ILE A 173 1.29 -12.70 -6.44
N ILE A 174 0.69 -11.71 -7.10
CA ILE A 174 -0.71 -11.37 -6.90
C ILE A 174 -1.62 -12.38 -7.60
N GLN A 175 -1.27 -12.76 -8.83
CA GLN A 175 -2.02 -13.75 -9.61
C GLN A 175 -2.08 -15.14 -8.98
N SER A 176 -1.13 -15.52 -8.12
CA SER A 176 -1.24 -16.79 -7.38
C SER A 176 -2.29 -16.74 -6.27
N CYS A 177 -2.69 -15.55 -5.84
CA CYS A 177 -3.66 -15.34 -4.76
C CYS A 177 -5.09 -15.14 -5.26
N THR A 178 -5.31 -15.06 -6.58
CA THR A 178 -6.61 -14.79 -7.21
C THR A 178 -7.13 -15.95 -8.06
N ARG A 179 -6.39 -17.08 -8.10
CA ARG A 179 -6.81 -18.31 -8.76
C ARG A 179 -7.53 -19.20 -7.74
N ASP A 180 -8.82 -18.95 -7.59
CA ASP A 180 -9.79 -19.91 -7.04
C ASP A 180 -10.82 -20.27 -8.13
#